data_AF-A0A8X8X220-F1
#
_entry.id   AF-A0A8X8X220-F1
#
_cell.length_a   1.000
_cell.length_b   1.000
_cell.length_c   1.000
_cell.angle_alpha   90.00
_cell.angle_beta   90.00
_cell.angle_gamma   90.00
#
_symmetry.space_group_name_H-M   'P 1'
#
loop_
_entity.id
_entity.type
_entity.pdbx_description
1 polymer ?
#
loop_
_entity_poly.entity_id
_entity_poly.type
_entity_poly.pdbx_seq_one_letter_code
_entity_poly.pdbx_strand_id
1 'polypeptide(L)'
;MEQRLVLQFAQHQTAAAMWRSLATTFGARKDPVQIYDLEDQTNKLVQGTDTLEAYWAELQNLWVGMDNRKPCPYTCCDEGVKIYQTETKIKGLHQFLSGVNSKYDGLQRELLKEDPAPDAEIALRILKQEEERSGIWRQPLPPNSGIGAGFGIRPSYPPHPHQQN
;
A
#
# COMPACT_ATOMS: atom_id res chain seq x y z
N MET A 1 -27.69 -12.82 -28.04
CA MET A 1 -26.76 -11.69 -27.83
C MET A 1 -25.37 -12.03 -28.40
N GLU A 2 -24.87 -13.25 -28.23
CA GLU A 2 -23.53 -13.67 -28.71
C GLU A 2 -23.33 -13.66 -30.24
N GLN A 3 -24.34 -14.00 -31.06
CA GLN A 3 -24.18 -14.04 -32.52
C GLN A 3 -23.81 -12.67 -33.15
N ARG A 4 -24.20 -11.56 -32.52
CA ARG A 4 -23.84 -10.20 -32.98
C ARG A 4 -22.35 -9.90 -32.75
N LEU A 5 -21.78 -10.42 -31.67
CA LEU A 5 -20.37 -10.26 -31.35
C LEU A 5 -19.51 -11.08 -32.33
N VAL A 6 -19.90 -12.32 -32.62
CA VAL A 6 -19.21 -13.17 -33.61
C VAL A 6 -19.16 -12.51 -34.99
N LEU A 7 -20.27 -11.92 -35.44
CA LEU A 7 -20.32 -11.18 -36.72
C LEU A 7 -19.47 -9.91 -36.71
N GLN A 8 -19.33 -9.24 -35.57
CA GLN A 8 -18.47 -8.06 -35.44
C GLN A 8 -16.98 -8.44 -35.50
N PHE A 9 -16.61 -9.59 -34.91
CA PHE A 9 -15.23 -10.07 -34.89
C PHE A 9 -14.76 -10.65 -36.23
N ALA A 10 -15.65 -11.31 -36.96
CA ALA A 10 -15.36 -11.90 -38.28
C ALA A 10 -15.07 -10.85 -39.38
N GLN A 11 -15.34 -9.57 -39.14
CA GLN A 11 -15.13 -8.48 -40.10
C GLN A 11 -13.69 -7.96 -40.13
N HIS A 12 -12.85 -8.36 -39.18
CA HIS A 12 -11.47 -7.90 -39.12
C HIS A 12 -10.52 -8.89 -39.81
N GLN A 13 -9.83 -8.42 -40.84
CA GLN A 13 -8.87 -9.24 -41.62
C GLN A 13 -7.64 -9.69 -40.84
N THR A 14 -7.34 -9.09 -39.69
CA THR A 14 -6.22 -9.49 -38.84
C THR A 14 -6.62 -9.47 -37.37
N ALA A 15 -6.02 -10.36 -36.58
CA ALA A 15 -6.16 -10.35 -35.13
C ALA A 15 -5.79 -8.99 -34.53
N ALA A 16 -4.76 -8.32 -35.08
CA ALA A 16 -4.37 -6.98 -34.64
C ALA A 16 -5.46 -5.92 -34.90
N ALA A 17 -6.16 -5.98 -36.03
CA ALA A 17 -7.27 -5.08 -36.33
C ALA A 17 -8.48 -5.34 -35.41
N MET A 18 -8.77 -6.61 -35.12
CA MET A 18 -9.80 -6.99 -34.15
C MET A 18 -9.48 -6.47 -32.74
N TRP A 19 -8.24 -6.67 -32.27
CA TRP A 19 -7.79 -6.18 -30.97
C TRP A 19 -7.83 -4.65 -30.87
N ARG A 20 -7.48 -3.92 -31.95
CA ARG A 20 -7.64 -2.46 -31.98
C ARG A 20 -9.10 -2.02 -31.94
N SER A 21 -9.98 -2.69 -32.67
CA SER A 21 -11.42 -2.38 -32.63
C SER A 21 -12.00 -2.64 -31.25
N LEU A 22 -11.65 -3.76 -30.63
CA LEU A 22 -12.01 -4.08 -29.25
C LEU A 22 -11.49 -3.03 -28.27
N ALA A 23 -10.21 -2.64 -28.37
CA ALA A 23 -9.64 -1.57 -27.56
C ALA A 23 -10.31 -0.20 -27.81
N THR A 24 -10.81 0.06 -29.01
CA THR A 24 -11.52 1.31 -29.32
C THR A 24 -12.94 1.32 -28.75
N THR A 25 -13.64 0.18 -28.81
CA THR A 25 -15.02 0.05 -28.35
C THR A 25 -15.12 -0.18 -26.85
N PHE A 26 -14.22 -0.97 -26.28
CA PHE A 26 -14.25 -1.44 -24.90
C PHE A 26 -12.97 -1.14 -24.11
N GLY A 27 -11.92 -0.62 -24.74
CA GLY A 27 -10.76 -0.18 -24.00
C GLY A 27 -11.16 0.94 -23.04
N ALA A 28 -10.43 1.02 -21.93
CA ALA A 28 -10.54 2.13 -20.99
C ALA A 28 -10.21 3.43 -21.73
N ARG A 29 -11.20 4.04 -22.38
CA ARG A 29 -11.05 5.36 -22.96
C ARG A 29 -10.65 6.30 -21.82
N LYS A 30 -9.87 7.33 -22.16
CA LYS A 30 -9.62 8.49 -21.31
C LYS A 30 -10.92 9.28 -21.15
N ASP A 31 -11.95 8.64 -20.62
CA ASP A 31 -13.23 9.23 -20.32
C ASP A 31 -13.02 10.12 -19.09
N PRO A 32 -13.08 11.45 -19.23
CA PRO A 32 -12.85 12.38 -18.13
C PRO A 32 -13.81 12.13 -16.95
N VAL A 33 -15.01 11.63 -17.24
CA VAL A 33 -16.01 11.29 -16.22
C VAL A 33 -15.54 10.12 -15.37
N GLN A 34 -15.08 9.03 -15.99
CA GLN A 34 -14.57 7.86 -15.25
C GLN A 34 -13.30 8.18 -14.46
N ILE A 35 -12.45 9.05 -15.01
CA ILE A 35 -11.26 9.54 -14.31
C ILE A 35 -11.69 10.31 -13.05
N TYR A 36 -12.65 11.23 -13.19
CA TYR A 36 -13.18 11.99 -12.08
C TYR A 36 -13.80 11.08 -11.02
N ASP A 37 -14.61 10.11 -11.42
CA ASP A 37 -15.25 9.16 -10.51
C ASP A 37 -14.22 8.34 -9.72
N LEU A 38 -13.16 7.87 -10.37
CA LEU A 38 -12.06 7.15 -9.71
C LEU A 38 -11.30 8.05 -8.74
N GLU A 39 -11.03 9.31 -9.12
CA GLU A 39 -10.36 10.28 -8.26
C GLU A 39 -11.21 10.63 -7.04
N ASP A 40 -12.52 10.83 -7.24
CA ASP A 40 -13.49 11.09 -6.18
C ASP A 40 -13.59 9.91 -5.21
N GLN A 41 -13.68 8.68 -5.72
CA GLN A 41 -13.67 7.46 -4.90
C GLN A 41 -12.37 7.33 -4.12
N THR A 42 -11.22 7.55 -4.76
CA THR A 42 -9.91 7.47 -4.09
C THR A 42 -9.79 8.48 -2.96
N ASN A 43 -10.26 9.72 -3.16
CA ASN A 43 -10.18 10.77 -2.16
C ASN A 43 -11.16 10.59 -0.99
N LYS A 44 -12.29 9.91 -1.22
CA LYS A 44 -13.30 9.61 -0.19
C LYS A 44 -13.04 8.30 0.54
N LEU A 45 -12.16 7.45 0.01
CA LEU A 45 -11.84 6.16 0.60
C LEU A 45 -11.17 6.37 1.97
N VAL A 46 -11.79 5.81 3.00
CA VAL A 46 -11.29 5.80 4.37
C VAL A 46 -11.39 4.38 4.93
N GLN A 47 -10.41 3.98 5.74
CA GLN A 47 -10.39 2.65 6.37
C GLN A 47 -11.63 2.41 7.24
N GLY A 48 -12.12 3.44 7.93
CA GLY A 48 -13.27 3.31 8.82
C GLY A 48 -13.08 2.21 9.88
N THR A 49 -13.98 1.22 9.85
CA THR A 49 -13.97 0.04 10.73
C THR A 49 -13.34 -1.20 10.09
N ASP A 50 -12.93 -1.12 8.82
CA ASP A 50 -12.36 -2.25 8.09
C ASP A 50 -10.90 -2.51 8.48
N THR A 51 -10.42 -3.70 8.10
CA THR A 51 -9.01 -4.05 8.32
C THR A 51 -8.10 -3.23 7.40
N LEU A 52 -6.84 -3.09 7.81
CA LEU A 52 -5.87 -2.34 7.02
C LEU A 52 -5.63 -3.00 5.65
N GLU A 53 -5.72 -4.33 5.57
CA GLU A 53 -5.60 -5.09 4.33
C GLU A 53 -6.78 -4.87 3.38
N ALA A 54 -8.01 -4.82 3.90
CA ALA A 54 -9.20 -4.58 3.09
C ALA A 54 -9.15 -3.19 2.47
N TYR A 55 -8.84 -2.18 3.27
CA TYR A 55 -8.62 -0.80 2.81
C TYR A 55 -7.49 -0.73 1.77
N TRP A 56 -6.35 -1.37 2.03
CA TRP A 56 -5.22 -1.39 1.10
C TRP A 56 -5.59 -2.02 -0.25
N ALA A 57 -6.30 -3.15 -0.24
CA ALA A 57 -6.71 -3.83 -1.46
C ALA A 57 -7.69 -2.98 -2.30
N GLU A 58 -8.64 -2.29 -1.65
CA GLU A 58 -9.56 -1.39 -2.35
C GLU A 58 -8.82 -0.18 -2.95
N LEU A 59 -7.89 0.42 -2.21
CA LEU A 59 -7.05 1.50 -2.69
C LEU A 59 -6.20 1.07 -3.90
N GLN A 60 -5.59 -0.11 -3.85
CA GLN A 60 -4.83 -0.67 -4.98
C GLN A 60 -5.70 -0.87 -6.23
N ASN A 61 -6.94 -1.34 -6.06
CA ASN A 61 -7.86 -1.51 -7.19
C ASN A 61 -8.19 -0.18 -7.86
N LEU A 62 -8.40 0.89 -7.08
CA LEU A 62 -8.62 2.23 -7.60
C LEU A 62 -7.40 2.76 -8.36
N TRP A 63 -6.19 2.57 -7.80
CA TRP A 63 -4.94 2.96 -8.48
C TRP A 63 -4.71 2.24 -9.79
N VAL A 64 -4.93 0.92 -9.84
CA VAL A 64 -4.88 0.16 -11.10
C VAL A 64 -5.90 0.72 -12.11
N GLY A 65 -7.10 1.06 -11.65
CA GLY A 65 -8.11 1.73 -12.47
C GLY A 65 -7.63 3.08 -13.04
N MET A 66 -6.94 3.88 -12.24
CA MET A 66 -6.37 5.17 -12.63
C MET A 66 -5.19 5.03 -13.59
N ASP A 67 -4.23 4.14 -13.30
CA ASP A 67 -3.02 3.94 -14.11
C ASP A 67 -3.35 3.49 -15.53
N ASN A 68 -4.37 2.63 -15.67
CA ASN A 68 -4.88 2.22 -16.97
C ASN A 68 -5.42 3.39 -17.83
N ARG A 69 -5.84 4.49 -17.20
CA ARG A 69 -6.42 5.67 -17.86
C ARG A 69 -5.45 6.85 -17.96
N LYS A 70 -4.50 6.96 -17.02
CA LYS A 70 -3.45 7.99 -16.95
C LYS A 70 -2.06 7.35 -16.88
N PRO A 71 -1.60 6.68 -17.96
CA PRO A 71 -0.25 6.15 -18.00
C PRO A 71 0.79 7.27 -18.00
N CYS A 72 2.02 6.95 -17.61
CA CYS A 72 3.16 7.88 -17.64
C CYS A 72 3.24 8.59 -19.01
N PRO A 73 3.23 9.93 -19.06
CA PRO A 73 3.26 10.68 -20.31
C PRO A 73 4.66 10.70 -20.96
N TYR A 74 5.71 10.37 -20.21
CA TYR A 74 7.09 10.37 -20.68
C TYR A 74 7.43 9.01 -21.30
N THR A 75 7.73 9.00 -22.59
CA THR A 75 8.13 7.78 -23.32
C THR A 75 9.55 7.84 -23.87
N CYS A 76 10.24 9.00 -23.79
CA CYS A 76 11.51 9.24 -24.46
C CYS A 76 12.66 9.68 -23.53
N CYS A 77 12.39 9.96 -22.25
CA CYS A 77 13.41 10.42 -21.29
C CYS A 77 13.35 9.62 -19.99
N ASP A 78 14.48 8.99 -19.64
CA ASP A 78 14.60 8.19 -18.43
C ASP A 78 14.49 9.05 -17.17
N GLU A 79 14.98 10.29 -17.22
CA GLU A 79 14.85 11.26 -16.13
C GLU A 79 13.40 11.63 -15.86
N GLY A 80 12.61 11.86 -16.93
CA GLY A 80 11.19 12.19 -16.80
C GLY A 80 10.38 11.02 -16.23
N VAL A 81 10.70 9.79 -16.65
CA VAL A 81 10.10 8.57 -16.08
C VAL A 81 10.44 8.43 -14.60
N LYS A 82 11.70 8.66 -14.19
CA LYS A 82 12.12 8.60 -12.79
C LYS A 82 11.40 9.64 -11.93
N ILE A 83 11.30 10.89 -12.41
CA ILE A 83 10.57 11.95 -11.71
C ILE A 83 9.09 11.57 -11.54
N TYR A 84 8.44 11.11 -12.62
CA TYR A 84 7.05 10.68 -12.56
C TYR A 84 6.83 9.54 -11.56
N GLN A 85 7.73 8.55 -11.51
CA GLN A 85 7.66 7.45 -10.55
C GLN A 85 7.81 7.94 -9.11
N THR A 86 8.75 8.84 -8.84
CA THR A 86 8.93 9.43 -7.49
C THR A 86 7.68 10.19 -7.05
N GLU A 87 7.15 11.07 -7.90
CA GLU A 87 5.93 11.83 -7.61
C GLU A 87 4.72 10.91 -7.38
N THR A 88 4.60 9.84 -8.18
CA THR A 88 3.52 8.84 -8.03
C THR A 88 3.63 8.11 -6.71
N LYS A 89 4.83 7.74 -6.27
CA LYS A 89 5.06 7.11 -4.96
C LYS A 89 4.69 8.02 -3.80
N ILE A 90 5.14 9.29 -3.84
CA ILE A 90 4.81 10.28 -2.81
C ILE A 90 3.29 10.51 -2.76
N LYS A 91 2.65 10.67 -3.92
CA LYS A 91 1.20 10.80 -4.01
C LYS A 91 0.48 9.57 -3.44
N GLY A 92 0.95 8.37 -3.78
CA GLY A 92 0.41 7.10 -3.27
C GLY A 92 0.51 7.01 -1.75
N LEU A 93 1.66 7.38 -1.17
CA LEU A 93 1.82 7.45 0.29
C LEU A 93 0.81 8.41 0.91
N HIS A 94 0.69 9.63 0.38
CA HIS A 94 -0.24 10.63 0.93
C HIS A 94 -1.70 10.15 0.88
N GLN A 95 -2.13 9.57 -0.25
CA GLN A 95 -3.47 9.02 -0.41
C GLN A 95 -3.72 7.85 0.55
N PHE A 96 -2.73 6.96 0.70
CA PHE A 96 -2.82 5.88 1.67
C PHE A 96 -3.00 6.41 3.08
N LEU A 97 -2.10 7.30 3.55
CA LEU A 97 -2.14 7.83 4.90
C LEU A 97 -3.37 8.69 5.18
N SER A 98 -3.93 9.40 4.18
CA SER A 98 -5.12 10.24 4.39
C SER A 98 -6.39 9.45 4.73
N GLY A 99 -6.50 8.21 4.25
CA GLY A 99 -7.66 7.35 4.54
C GLY A 99 -7.44 6.39 5.71
N VAL A 100 -6.20 6.20 6.17
CA VAL A 100 -5.89 5.30 7.31
C VAL A 100 -6.54 5.80 8.61
N ASN A 101 -6.99 4.88 9.45
CA ASN A 101 -7.70 5.18 10.69
C ASN A 101 -6.88 6.09 11.64
N SER A 102 -7.56 7.03 12.32
CA SER A 102 -6.90 8.03 13.17
C SER A 102 -6.15 7.44 14.39
N LYS A 103 -6.38 6.17 14.72
CA LYS A 103 -5.58 5.45 15.72
C LYS A 103 -4.07 5.43 15.38
N TYR A 104 -3.71 5.66 14.12
CA TYR A 104 -2.33 5.70 13.65
C TYR A 104 -1.75 7.10 13.46
N ASP A 105 -2.47 8.18 13.81
CA ASP A 105 -2.03 9.57 13.57
C ASP A 105 -0.60 9.86 14.04
N GLY A 106 -0.17 9.24 15.14
CA GLY A 106 1.20 9.33 15.64
C GLY A 106 2.22 8.77 14.65
N LEU A 107 1.98 7.55 14.17
CA LEU A 107 2.86 6.86 13.22
C LEU A 107 2.79 7.49 11.82
N GLN A 108 1.62 7.99 11.40
CA GLN A 108 1.48 8.77 10.16
C GLN A 108 2.42 9.97 10.14
N ARG A 109 2.47 10.74 11.25
CA ARG A 109 3.36 11.91 11.35
C ARG A 109 4.84 11.54 11.36
N GLU A 110 5.19 10.36 11.87
CA GLU A 110 6.56 9.86 11.84
C GLU A 110 6.96 9.45 10.42
N LEU A 111 6.11 8.68 9.73
CA LEU A 111 6.30 8.28 8.34
C LEU A 111 6.45 9.48 7.39
N LEU A 112 5.70 10.57 7.63
CA LEU A 112 5.79 11.80 6.83
C LEU A 112 7.07 12.62 7.07
N LYS A 113 7.83 12.35 8.14
CA LYS A 113 9.07 13.05 8.46
C LYS A 113 10.33 12.32 7.97
N GLU A 114 10.19 11.06 7.59
CA GLU A 114 11.29 10.25 7.05
C GLU A 114 11.78 10.83 5.71
N ASP A 115 13.10 10.84 5.51
CA ASP A 115 13.75 11.27 4.27
C ASP A 115 14.78 10.21 3.82
N PRO A 116 14.55 9.51 2.68
CA PRO A 116 13.42 9.67 1.77
C PRO A 116 12.12 9.08 2.31
N ALA A 117 10.99 9.72 1.99
CA ALA A 117 9.68 9.26 2.40
C ALA A 117 9.42 7.80 1.96
N PRO A 118 8.87 6.95 2.84
CA PRO A 118 8.61 5.56 2.52
C PRO A 118 7.53 5.43 1.45
N ASP A 119 7.58 4.35 0.67
CA ASP A 119 6.47 3.99 -0.22
C ASP A 119 5.24 3.55 0.60
N ALA A 120 4.04 3.63 0.01
CA ALA A 120 2.80 3.23 0.66
C ALA A 120 2.83 1.77 1.13
N GLU A 121 3.49 0.87 0.38
CA GLU A 121 3.71 -0.53 0.78
C GLU A 121 4.62 -0.67 2.01
N ILE A 122 5.62 0.20 2.16
CA ILE A 122 6.49 0.23 3.34
C ILE A 122 5.68 0.75 4.53
N ALA A 123 4.92 1.83 4.35
CA ALA A 123 4.04 2.38 5.37
C ALA A 123 3.01 1.35 5.87
N LEU A 124 2.39 0.59 4.97
CA LEU A 124 1.50 -0.52 5.31
C LEU A 124 2.20 -1.54 6.22
N ARG A 125 3.41 -1.99 5.87
CA ARG A 125 4.16 -2.95 6.68
C ARG A 125 4.46 -2.43 8.08
N ILE A 126 4.86 -1.16 8.18
CA ILE A 126 5.13 -0.50 9.46
C ILE A 126 3.87 -0.44 10.32
N LEU A 127 2.73 -0.06 9.74
CA LEU A 127 1.45 -0.03 10.44
C LEU A 127 0.99 -1.42 10.90
N LYS A 128 1.17 -2.45 10.08
CA LYS A 128 0.86 -3.84 10.48
C LYS A 128 1.72 -4.32 11.64
N GLN A 129 3.02 -4.02 11.59
CA GLN A 129 3.93 -4.33 12.70
C GLN A 129 3.50 -3.60 13.98
N GLU A 130 2.99 -2.38 13.87
CA GLU A 130 2.44 -1.63 15.00
C GLU A 130 1.17 -2.28 15.57
N GLU A 131 0.27 -2.81 14.72
CA GLU A 131 -0.92 -3.53 15.16
C GLU A 131 -0.57 -4.78 15.95
N GLU A 132 0.41 -5.56 15.47
CA GLU A 132 0.91 -6.75 16.15
C GLU A 132 1.51 -6.38 17.51
N ARG A 133 2.39 -5.37 17.54
CA ARG A 133 3.00 -4.86 18.78
C ARG A 133 1.94 -4.37 19.77
N SER A 134 0.98 -3.57 19.31
CA SER A 134 -0.12 -3.07 20.14
C SER A 134 -1.10 -4.16 20.58
N GLY A 135 -1.24 -5.23 19.79
CA GLY A 135 -1.99 -6.42 20.16
C GLY A 135 -1.30 -7.20 21.29
N ILE A 136 0.03 -7.29 21.25
CA ILE A 136 0.85 -7.89 22.31
C ILE A 136 0.70 -7.09 23.62
N TRP A 137 0.76 -5.75 23.57
CA TRP A 137 0.57 -4.89 24.75
C TRP A 137 -0.88 -4.81 25.25
N ARG A 138 -1.86 -5.24 24.45
CA ARG A 138 -3.28 -5.33 24.86
C ARG A 138 -3.63 -6.64 25.55
N GLN A 139 -2.72 -7.60 25.67
CA GLN A 139 -2.92 -8.74 26.55
C GLN A 139 -2.79 -8.27 28.02
N PRO A 140 -3.80 -8.51 28.88
CA PRO A 140 -3.58 -8.39 30.31
C PRO A 140 -2.45 -9.36 30.66
N LEU A 141 -1.39 -8.86 31.29
CA LEU A 141 -0.45 -9.72 31.99
C LEU A 141 -1.28 -10.70 32.84
N PRO A 142 -0.97 -12.02 32.82
CA PRO A 142 -1.69 -12.97 33.65
C PRO A 142 -1.69 -12.44 35.10
N PRO A 143 -2.82 -12.45 35.83
CA PRO A 143 -2.95 -11.81 37.15
C PRO A 143 -2.08 -12.40 38.28
N ASN A 144 -1.00 -13.12 37.97
CA ASN A 144 -0.18 -13.78 38.97
C ASN A 144 1.32 -13.80 38.62
N SER A 145 1.91 -12.63 38.39
CA SER A 145 3.35 -12.41 38.56
C SER A 145 3.58 -11.45 39.71
N GLY A 146 3.11 -11.84 40.89
CA GLY A 146 3.52 -11.19 42.12
C GLY A 146 4.96 -11.57 42.45
N ILE A 147 5.91 -10.68 42.18
CA ILE A 147 7.16 -10.59 42.95
C ILE A 147 7.49 -9.10 43.10
N GLY A 148 6.95 -8.50 44.16
CA GLY A 148 7.62 -7.39 44.81
C GLY A 148 8.73 -7.98 45.69
N ALA A 149 9.99 -7.75 45.34
CA ALA A 149 11.13 -7.66 46.24
C ALA A 149 12.41 -7.48 45.43
N GLY A 150 13.21 -6.47 45.77
CA GLY A 150 14.67 -6.56 45.64
C GLY A 150 15.32 -5.57 44.69
N PHE A 151 15.54 -4.36 45.19
CA PHE A 151 16.84 -3.70 44.98
C PHE A 151 17.98 -4.70 45.26
N GLY A 152 19.00 -4.75 44.40
CA GLY A 152 20.30 -5.28 44.84
C GLY A 152 21.21 -5.91 43.78
N ILE A 153 22.24 -5.14 43.41
CA ILE A 153 23.62 -5.61 43.26
C ILE A 153 23.95 -6.50 42.03
N ARG A 154 24.64 -5.89 41.06
CA ARG A 154 25.56 -6.58 40.13
C ARG A 154 26.65 -7.30 40.92
N PRO A 155 27.05 -8.53 40.51
CA PRO A 155 28.39 -9.00 40.76
C PRO A 155 29.21 -9.10 39.47
N SER A 156 30.30 -8.35 39.47
CA SER A 156 31.55 -8.54 38.75
C SER A 156 32.12 -9.97 38.85
N TYR A 157 32.63 -10.51 37.74
CA TYR A 157 33.63 -11.61 37.70
C TYR A 157 34.93 -11.20 38.45
N PRO A 158 35.91 -12.08 38.83
CA PRO A 158 36.35 -13.39 38.26
C PRO A 158 36.83 -14.40 39.38
N PRO A 159 37.77 -15.38 39.22
CA PRO A 159 38.41 -16.04 38.04
C PRO A 159 38.37 -17.60 38.03
N HIS A 160 38.83 -18.18 36.92
CA HIS A 160 39.08 -19.63 36.68
C HIS A 160 40.06 -20.29 37.68
N PRO A 161 40.06 -21.63 37.76
CA PRO A 161 41.25 -22.34 37.28
C PRO A 161 40.97 -23.64 36.47
N HIS A 162 42.00 -23.95 35.67
CA HIS A 162 42.23 -25.14 34.85
C HIS A 162 41.94 -26.49 35.52
N GLN A 163 41.44 -27.46 34.75
CA GLN A 163 41.93 -28.85 34.84
C GLN A 163 41.98 -29.52 33.46
N GLN A 164 43.15 -30.11 33.21
CA GLN A 164 43.48 -31.07 32.16
C GLN A 164 42.71 -32.38 32.37
N ASN A 165 42.20 -32.95 31.28
CA ASN A 165 42.56 -34.31 30.83
C ASN A 165 42.19 -34.46 29.36
#